data_AF-A0A176S598-F1
#
_entry.id   AF-A0A176S598-F1
#
_cell.length_a   1.000
_cell.length_b   1.000
_cell.length_c   1.000
_cell.angle_alpha   90.00
_cell.angle_beta   90.00
_cell.angle_gamma   90.00
#
_symmetry.space_group_name_H-M   'P 1'
#
loop_
_entity.id
_entity.type
_entity.pdbx_description
1 polymer ?
#
loop_
_entity_poly.entity_id
_entity_poly.type
_entity_poly.pdbx_seq_one_letter_code
_entity_poly.pdbx_strand_id
1 'polypeptide(L)'
;MTVTERKAVYYGQVELIPGIVCDGYVLDDDTAVMSERGTADLLGVDQKLLNRMRTNWPPKVLKPFIDEGLSMRTNTVKVVAKNSPYQGRKIVIYDSSIIENLIRFYLLAFANNKLRKNQKHIGERCAVLSASLIKTALDTAIKQACAAIVADTT
;
A
#
# COMPACT_ATOMS: atom_id res chain seq x y z
N MET A 1 21.94 -18.93 10.66
CA MET A 1 20.75 -18.11 10.91
C MET A 1 19.56 -18.77 10.24
N THR A 2 18.65 -19.37 11.00
CA THR A 2 17.34 -19.80 10.46
C THR A 2 16.53 -18.55 10.17
N VAL A 3 16.22 -18.30 8.90
CA VAL A 3 15.25 -17.26 8.52
C VAL A 3 13.89 -17.72 9.05
N THR A 4 13.47 -17.16 10.18
CA THR A 4 12.14 -17.39 10.73
C THR A 4 11.12 -16.84 9.72
N GLU A 5 10.11 -17.63 9.36
CA GLU A 5 9.04 -17.18 8.47
C GLU A 5 8.28 -16.02 9.13
N ARG A 6 8.29 -14.84 8.48
CA ARG A 6 7.60 -13.63 8.95
C ARG A 6 6.09 -13.86 9.09
N LYS A 7 5.50 -13.26 10.11
CA LYS A 7 4.09 -13.44 10.48
C LYS A 7 3.38 -12.12 10.63
N ALA A 8 2.16 -12.04 10.12
CA ALA A 8 1.28 -10.91 10.39
C ALA A 8 0.62 -11.09 11.76
N VAL A 9 1.09 -10.33 12.75
CA VAL A 9 0.72 -10.45 14.16
C VAL A 9 -0.40 -9.50 14.56
N TYR A 10 -0.52 -8.36 13.88
CA TYR A 10 -1.64 -7.43 14.03
C TYR A 10 -2.42 -7.30 12.73
N TYR A 11 -3.72 -7.01 12.87
CA TYR A 11 -4.64 -6.73 11.77
C TYR A 11 -5.55 -5.57 12.16
N GLY A 12 -5.79 -4.67 11.21
CA GLY A 12 -6.70 -3.55 11.34
C GLY A 12 -7.28 -3.13 9.99
N GLN A 13 -8.40 -2.42 10.05
CA GLN A 13 -9.00 -1.78 8.89
C GLN A 13 -8.49 -0.35 8.79
N VAL A 14 -7.91 0.00 7.65
CA VAL A 14 -7.30 1.31 7.41
C VAL A 14 -8.15 2.09 6.41
N GLU A 15 -8.57 3.29 6.78
CA GLU A 15 -9.25 4.23 5.89
C GLU A 15 -8.32 5.40 5.56
N LEU A 16 -7.64 5.33 4.41
CA LEU A 16 -6.72 6.40 3.98
C LEU A 16 -7.42 7.54 3.23
N ILE A 17 -8.55 7.24 2.61
CA ILE A 17 -9.45 8.20 1.97
C ILE A 17 -10.90 7.83 2.30
N PRO A 18 -11.80 8.81 2.45
CA PRO A 18 -13.17 8.56 2.86
C PRO A 18 -13.87 7.51 1.99
N GLY A 19 -14.45 6.50 2.62
CA GLY A 19 -15.21 5.43 2.00
C GLY A 19 -14.36 4.27 1.45
N ILE A 20 -13.03 4.29 1.62
CA ILE A 20 -12.14 3.21 1.15
C ILE A 20 -11.41 2.60 2.34
N VAL A 21 -11.87 1.42 2.73
CA VAL A 21 -11.35 0.64 3.84
C VAL A 21 -10.50 -0.50 3.29
N CYS A 22 -9.25 -0.59 3.76
CA CYS A 22 -8.26 -1.56 3.32
C CYS A 22 -7.81 -2.45 4.48
N ASP A 23 -7.55 -3.73 4.21
CA ASP A 23 -7.00 -4.67 5.18
C ASP A 23 -5.49 -4.40 5.40
N GLY A 24 -5.15 -3.84 6.55
CA GLY A 24 -3.79 -3.56 7.00
C GLY A 24 -3.28 -4.57 8.03
N TYR A 25 -1.98 -4.81 8.04
CA TYR A 25 -1.30 -5.72 8.95
C TYR A 25 0.02 -5.12 9.44
N VAL A 26 0.44 -5.53 10.63
CA VAL A 26 1.82 -5.31 11.11
C VAL A 26 2.47 -6.66 11.34
N LEU A 27 3.68 -6.82 10.82
CA LEU A 27 4.46 -8.04 10.91
C LEU A 27 5.20 -8.15 12.26
N ASP A 28 5.77 -9.31 12.55
CA ASP A 28 6.56 -9.58 13.74
C ASP A 28 7.88 -8.79 13.82
N ASP A 29 8.31 -8.19 12.71
CA ASP A 29 9.45 -7.26 12.61
C ASP A 29 9.02 -5.78 12.57
N ASP A 30 7.78 -5.48 12.97
CA ASP A 30 7.16 -4.13 12.95
C ASP A 30 6.94 -3.54 11.54
N THR A 31 7.13 -4.32 10.48
CA THR A 31 6.82 -3.86 9.12
C THR A 31 5.31 -3.70 8.94
N ALA A 32 4.85 -2.49 8.60
CA ALA A 32 3.48 -2.22 8.18
C ALA A 32 3.26 -2.64 6.72
N VAL A 33 2.20 -3.40 6.47
CA VAL A 33 1.89 -3.95 5.15
C VAL A 33 0.39 -3.95 4.89
N MET A 34 0.00 -3.98 3.61
CA MET A 34 -1.37 -4.28 3.19
C MET A 34 -1.43 -5.63 2.49
N SER A 35 -2.57 -6.29 2.56
CA SER A 35 -2.82 -7.47 1.72
C SER A 35 -2.91 -7.09 0.24
N GLU A 36 -2.78 -8.07 -0.66
CA GLU A 36 -3.06 -7.86 -2.09
C GLU A 36 -4.45 -7.28 -2.35
N ARG A 37 -5.45 -7.76 -1.61
CA ARG A 37 -6.81 -7.22 -1.68
C ARG A 37 -6.85 -5.77 -1.21
N GLY A 38 -6.30 -5.48 -0.03
CA GLY A 38 -6.25 -4.12 0.49
C GLY A 38 -5.55 -3.15 -0.45
N THR A 39 -4.46 -3.58 -1.08
CA THR A 39 -3.71 -2.77 -2.07
C THR A 39 -4.52 -2.55 -3.35
N ALA A 40 -5.24 -3.57 -3.81
CA ALA A 40 -6.12 -3.48 -4.98
C ALA A 40 -7.27 -2.48 -4.72
N ASP A 41 -7.91 -2.62 -3.56
CA ASP A 41 -8.99 -1.74 -3.11
C ASP A 41 -8.48 -0.31 -2.92
N LEU A 42 -7.27 -0.11 -2.38
CA LEU A 42 -6.64 1.20 -2.23
C LEU A 42 -6.50 1.89 -3.59
N LEU A 43 -5.89 1.21 -4.56
CA LEU A 43 -5.61 1.74 -5.90
C LEU A 43 -6.84 1.77 -6.82
N GLY A 44 -7.96 1.16 -6.41
CA GLY A 44 -9.16 1.08 -7.22
C GLY A 44 -8.99 0.18 -8.44
N VAL A 45 -8.25 -0.91 -8.29
CA VAL A 45 -7.93 -1.85 -9.37
C VAL A 45 -8.38 -3.26 -9.01
N ASP A 46 -8.53 -4.11 -10.01
CA ASP A 46 -8.78 -5.54 -9.79
C ASP A 46 -7.49 -6.27 -9.36
N GLN A 47 -7.60 -7.28 -8.49
CA GLN A 47 -6.45 -8.07 -8.02
C GLN A 47 -5.69 -8.75 -9.17
N LYS A 48 -6.36 -9.10 -10.28
CA LYS A 48 -5.68 -9.63 -11.48
C LYS A 48 -4.77 -8.60 -12.12
N LEU A 49 -4.98 -7.31 -11.93
CA LEU A 49 -4.04 -6.28 -12.38
C LEU A 49 -2.74 -6.35 -11.58
N LEU A 50 -2.82 -6.38 -10.24
CA LEU A 50 -1.64 -6.52 -9.38
C LEU A 50 -0.87 -7.81 -9.67
N ASN A 51 -1.58 -8.94 -9.82
CA ASN A 51 -0.96 -10.21 -10.20
C ASN A 51 -0.24 -10.16 -11.55
N ARG A 52 -0.84 -9.51 -12.56
CA ARG A 52 -0.20 -9.31 -13.87
C ARG A 52 0.98 -8.38 -13.80
N MET A 53 0.93 -7.37 -12.93
CA MET A 53 2.05 -6.48 -12.70
C MET A 53 3.21 -7.23 -12.07
N ARG A 54 2.99 -8.10 -11.09
CA ARG A 54 4.06 -8.91 -10.48
C ARG A 54 4.85 -9.73 -11.51
N THR A 55 4.19 -10.26 -12.54
CA THR A 55 4.84 -11.08 -13.58
C THR A 55 5.38 -10.27 -14.76
N ASN A 56 4.74 -9.16 -15.12
CA ASN A 56 5.07 -8.34 -16.29
C ASN A 56 5.61 -6.94 -15.92
N TRP A 57 6.22 -6.82 -14.73
CA TRP A 57 6.78 -5.56 -14.24
C TRP A 57 8.08 -5.19 -14.98
N PRO A 58 8.33 -3.90 -15.27
CA PRO A 58 7.39 -2.78 -15.22
C PRO A 58 6.62 -2.58 -16.54
N PRO A 59 5.36 -2.11 -16.51
CA PRO A 59 4.64 -1.74 -17.72
C PRO A 59 5.39 -0.68 -18.53
N LYS A 60 5.53 -0.87 -19.85
CA LYS A 60 6.31 0.03 -20.73
C LYS A 60 5.95 1.52 -20.59
N VAL A 61 4.66 1.82 -20.45
CA VAL A 61 4.12 3.19 -20.29
C VAL A 61 4.55 3.83 -18.97
N LEU A 62 4.77 3.00 -17.95
CA LEU A 62 5.07 3.43 -16.58
C LEU A 62 6.57 3.42 -16.29
N LYS A 63 7.36 2.70 -17.10
CA LYS A 63 8.82 2.61 -16.97
C LYS A 63 9.52 3.96 -16.76
N PRO A 64 9.16 5.07 -17.46
CA PRO A 64 9.79 6.37 -17.23
C PRO A 64 9.51 7.01 -15.86
N PHE A 65 8.52 6.50 -15.13
CA PHE A 65 8.05 7.05 -13.85
C PHE A 65 8.36 6.14 -12.65
N ILE A 66 9.20 5.13 -12.86
CA ILE A 66 9.60 4.16 -11.84
C ILE A 66 11.05 4.44 -11.46
N ASP A 67 11.30 4.54 -10.15
CA ASP A 67 12.64 4.75 -9.62
C ASP A 67 13.54 3.53 -9.89
N GLU A 68 14.84 3.75 -10.10
CA GLU A 68 15.78 2.67 -10.40
C GLU A 68 15.88 1.69 -9.21
N GLY A 69 15.86 0.38 -9.50
CA GLY A 69 15.96 -0.67 -8.47
C GLY A 69 14.63 -1.13 -7.87
N LEU A 70 13.51 -0.53 -8.27
CA LEU A 70 12.18 -0.81 -7.73
C LEU A 70 11.65 -2.18 -8.18
N SER A 71 11.36 -3.04 -7.20
CA SER A 71 10.89 -4.40 -7.41
C SER A 71 9.46 -4.57 -6.94
N MET A 72 8.61 -5.19 -7.78
CA MET A 72 7.28 -5.66 -7.39
C MET A 72 7.32 -7.06 -6.74
N ARG A 73 8.48 -7.47 -6.20
CA ARG A 73 8.59 -8.75 -5.49
C ARG A 73 7.79 -8.69 -4.20
N THR A 74 6.66 -9.37 -4.19
CA THR A 74 5.84 -9.53 -3.00
C THR A 74 6.21 -10.79 -2.25
N ASN A 75 6.12 -10.71 -0.93
CA ASN A 75 6.30 -11.87 -0.05
C ASN A 75 4.94 -12.41 0.37
N THR A 76 4.94 -13.66 0.85
CA THR A 76 3.78 -14.22 1.53
C THR A 76 4.08 -14.39 3.00
N VAL A 77 3.12 -14.05 3.86
CA VAL A 77 3.25 -14.21 5.32
C VAL A 77 2.06 -14.98 5.87
N LYS A 78 2.29 -15.75 6.92
CA LYS A 78 1.21 -16.42 7.65
C LYS A 78 0.54 -15.41 8.59
N VAL A 79 -0.79 -15.31 8.52
CA VAL A 79 -1.57 -14.48 9.43
C VAL A 79 -1.77 -15.22 10.75
N VAL A 80 -1.32 -14.63 11.85
CA VAL A 80 -1.53 -15.15 13.21
C VAL A 80 -2.42 -14.23 14.05
N ALA A 81 -2.67 -13.00 13.59
CA ALA A 81 -3.63 -12.06 14.16
C ALA A 81 -5.01 -12.73 14.35
N LYS A 82 -5.47 -12.80 15.60
CA LYS A 82 -6.72 -13.51 15.98
C LYS A 82 -7.99 -12.83 15.49
N ASN A 83 -7.95 -11.51 15.33
CA ASN A 83 -9.06 -10.69 14.87
C ASN A 83 -9.15 -10.59 13.34
N SER A 84 -8.23 -11.24 12.60
CA SER A 84 -8.24 -11.20 11.13
C SER A 84 -9.18 -12.26 10.54
N PRO A 85 -10.00 -11.91 9.53
CA PRO A 85 -10.78 -12.90 8.78
C PRO A 85 -9.90 -13.90 8.00
N TYR A 86 -8.59 -13.63 7.87
CA TYR A 86 -7.63 -14.48 7.20
C TYR A 86 -6.70 -15.24 8.17
N GLN A 87 -7.03 -15.29 9.46
CA GLN A 87 -6.25 -16.02 10.47
C GLN A 87 -5.91 -17.44 9.99
N GLY A 88 -4.64 -17.83 10.15
CA GLY A 88 -4.12 -19.14 9.79
C GLY A 88 -3.75 -19.30 8.31
N ARG A 89 -4.16 -18.37 7.43
CA ARG A 89 -3.85 -18.40 5.99
C ARG A 89 -2.53 -17.70 5.68
N LYS A 90 -1.95 -18.03 4.53
CA LYS A 90 -0.87 -17.24 3.93
C LYS A 90 -1.48 -16.19 3.00
N ILE A 91 -1.04 -14.94 3.14
CA ILE A 91 -1.48 -13.83 2.29
C ILE A 91 -0.28 -13.21 1.57
N VAL A 92 -0.51 -12.72 0.35
CA VAL A 92 0.46 -11.86 -0.35
C VAL A 92 0.37 -10.46 0.26
N ILE A 93 1.52 -9.89 0.59
CA ILE A 93 1.64 -8.58 1.23
C ILE A 93 2.45 -7.59 0.38
N TYR A 94 2.08 -6.33 0.53
CA TYR A 94 2.73 -5.16 -0.06
C TYR A 94 3.14 -4.25 1.10
N ASP A 95 4.43 -3.99 1.25
CA ASP A 95 4.91 -3.03 2.23
C ASP A 95 4.67 -1.58 1.77
N SER A 96 4.85 -0.64 2.70
CA SER A 96 4.66 0.79 2.43
C SER A 96 5.51 1.30 1.26
N SER A 97 6.71 0.76 1.04
CA SER A 97 7.56 1.17 -0.08
C SER A 97 6.94 0.78 -1.41
N ILE A 98 6.47 -0.46 -1.55
CA ILE A 98 5.79 -0.90 -2.78
C ILE A 98 4.50 -0.08 -3.00
N ILE A 99 3.72 0.16 -1.94
CA ILE A 99 2.45 0.92 -2.02
C ILE A 99 2.70 2.37 -2.44
N GLU A 100 3.64 3.06 -1.80
CA GLU A 100 4.02 4.44 -2.14
C GLU A 100 4.44 4.53 -3.60
N ASN A 101 5.27 3.59 -4.04
CA ASN A 101 5.74 3.52 -5.41
C ASN A 101 4.60 3.32 -6.41
N LEU A 102 3.63 2.46 -6.09
CA LEU A 102 2.42 2.26 -6.88
C LEU A 102 1.64 3.57 -7.06
N ILE A 103 1.45 4.31 -5.96
CA ILE A 103 0.77 5.61 -5.98
C ILE A 103 1.57 6.61 -6.83
N ARG A 104 2.87 6.73 -6.58
CA ARG A 104 3.78 7.70 -7.21
C ARG A 104 3.82 7.53 -8.73
N PHE A 105 4.04 6.33 -9.26
CA PHE A 105 4.15 6.20 -10.72
C PHE A 105 2.81 6.42 -11.42
N TYR A 106 1.68 5.99 -10.84
CA TYR A 106 0.36 6.22 -11.45
C TYR A 106 0.01 7.70 -11.43
N LEU A 107 0.35 8.41 -10.35
CA LEU A 107 0.23 9.86 -10.24
C LEU A 107 1.08 10.58 -11.30
N LEU A 108 2.36 10.24 -11.42
CA LEU A 108 3.25 10.88 -12.39
C LEU A 108 2.84 10.58 -13.83
N ALA A 109 2.46 9.34 -14.14
CA ALA A 109 1.95 8.96 -15.45
C ALA A 109 0.64 9.68 -15.80
N PHE A 110 -0.21 9.93 -14.80
CA PHE A 110 -1.43 10.72 -14.95
C PHE A 110 -1.12 12.18 -15.23
N ALA A 111 -0.26 12.81 -14.42
CA ALA A 111 0.16 14.20 -14.59
C ALA A 111 0.80 14.46 -15.97
N ASN A 112 1.47 13.44 -16.53
CA ASN A 112 2.10 13.49 -17.86
C ASN A 112 1.19 13.02 -19.00
N ASN A 113 -0.11 12.80 -18.76
CA ASN A 113 -1.09 12.32 -19.74
C ASN A 113 -0.66 11.02 -20.45
N LYS A 114 0.09 10.14 -19.78
CA LYS A 114 0.58 8.87 -20.34
C LYS A 114 -0.34 7.69 -20.04
N LEU A 115 -1.26 7.82 -19.09
CA LEU A 115 -2.23 6.75 -18.81
C LEU A 115 -3.24 6.58 -19.95
N ARG A 116 -3.58 5.32 -20.25
CA ARG A 116 -4.67 4.99 -21.18
C ARG A 116 -6.00 5.49 -20.64
N LYS A 117 -7.00 5.68 -21.51
CA LYS A 117 -8.35 6.15 -21.12
C LYS A 117 -8.95 5.31 -19.97
N ASN A 118 -8.79 4.00 -20.03
CA ASN A 118 -9.28 3.07 -19.00
C ASN A 118 -8.39 3.00 -17.75
N GLN A 119 -7.29 3.74 -17.67
CA GLN A 119 -6.39 3.82 -16.52
C GLN A 119 -6.44 5.19 -15.83
N LYS A 120 -7.06 6.21 -16.45
CA LYS A 120 -7.11 7.57 -15.89
C LYS A 120 -7.71 7.61 -14.47
N HIS A 121 -8.74 6.81 -14.21
CA HIS A 121 -9.35 6.68 -12.89
C HIS A 121 -8.35 6.25 -11.79
N ILE A 122 -7.36 5.42 -12.14
CA ILE A 122 -6.30 4.98 -11.21
C ILE A 122 -5.41 6.18 -10.86
N GLY A 123 -5.05 6.97 -11.87
CA GLY A 123 -4.28 8.20 -11.71
C GLY A 123 -4.97 9.25 -10.84
N GLU A 124 -6.26 9.51 -11.12
CA GLU A 124 -7.11 10.40 -10.32
C GLU A 124 -7.17 9.95 -8.86
N ARG A 125 -7.39 8.65 -8.63
CA ARG A 125 -7.41 8.07 -7.28
C ARG A 125 -6.06 8.20 -6.58
N CYS A 126 -4.95 7.96 -7.29
CA CYS A 126 -3.60 8.14 -6.74
C CYS A 126 -3.30 9.60 -6.39
N ALA A 127 -3.83 10.57 -7.13
CA ALA A 127 -3.71 11.98 -6.79
C ALA A 127 -4.42 12.32 -5.47
N VAL A 128 -5.66 11.82 -5.28
CA VAL A 128 -6.41 12.01 -4.03
C VAL A 128 -5.73 11.31 -2.87
N LEU A 129 -5.27 10.06 -3.06
CA LEU A 129 -4.50 9.31 -2.06
C LEU A 129 -3.25 10.07 -1.63
N SER A 130 -2.46 10.54 -2.60
CA SER A 130 -1.24 11.30 -2.32
C SER A 130 -1.52 12.56 -1.52
N ALA A 131 -2.58 13.31 -1.86
CA ALA A 131 -2.96 14.51 -1.11
C ALA A 131 -3.37 14.20 0.33
N SER A 132 -4.17 13.14 0.55
CA SER A 132 -4.59 12.73 1.89
C SER A 132 -3.44 12.21 2.74
N LEU A 133 -2.52 11.43 2.15
CA LEU A 133 -1.31 10.95 2.83
C LEU A 133 -0.38 12.10 3.20
N ILE A 134 -0.16 13.05 2.28
CA ILE A 134 0.64 14.27 2.56
C ILE A 134 0.01 15.05 3.71
N LYS A 135 -1.31 15.29 3.68
CA LYS A 135 -2.01 15.99 4.77
C LYS A 135 -1.81 15.27 6.11
N THR A 136 -2.01 13.96 6.13
CA THR A 136 -1.87 13.14 7.35
C THR A 136 -0.45 13.17 7.88
N ALA A 137 0.56 12.97 7.01
CA ALA A 137 1.96 13.01 7.39
C ALA A 137 2.38 14.39 7.92
N LEU A 138 1.92 15.47 7.30
CA LEU A 138 2.17 16.84 7.77
C LEU A 138 1.55 17.08 9.15
N ASP A 139 0.28 16.70 9.34
CA ASP A 139 -0.42 16.85 10.62
C ASP A 139 0.27 16.05 11.73
N THR A 140 0.62 14.78 11.46
CA THR A 140 1.36 13.94 12.40
C THR A 140 2.73 14.53 12.75
N ALA A 141 3.49 14.98 11.74
CA ALA A 141 4.82 15.56 11.96
C ALA A 141 4.76 16.85 12.80
N ILE A 142 3.79 17.73 12.53
CA ILE A 142 3.57 18.96 13.31
C ILE A 142 3.23 18.62 14.76
N LYS A 143 2.27 17.71 14.99
CA LYS A 143 1.87 17.28 16.35
C LYS A 143 3.02 16.67 17.13
N GLN A 144 3.78 15.77 16.50
CA GLN A 144 4.98 15.16 17.10
C GLN A 144 6.04 16.20 17.46
N ALA A 145 6.31 17.18 16.57
CA ALA A 145 7.27 18.25 16.83
C ALA A 145 6.86 19.17 17.98
N CYS A 146 5.56 19.42 18.13
CA CYS A 146 5.01 20.23 19.23
C CYS A 146 4.89 19.47 20.56
N ALA A 147 5.34 18.21 20.64
CA ALA A 147 5.12 17.31 21.77
C ALA A 147 3.63 17.14 22.15
N ALA A 148 2.73 17.48 21.23
CA ALA A 148 1.33 17.10 21.31
C ALA A 148 1.28 15.61 21.01
N ILE A 149 1.46 14.80 22.06
CA ILE A 149 1.24 13.36 22.00
C ILE A 149 -0.17 13.20 21.45
N VAL A 150 -0.32 12.54 20.31
CA VAL A 150 -1.59 11.90 19.97
C VAL A 150 -1.73 10.79 21.00
N ALA A 151 -2.27 11.14 22.17
CA ALA A 151 -2.73 10.19 23.15
C ALA A 151 -4.00 9.60 22.57
N ASP A 152 -3.85 8.58 21.72
CA ASP A 152 -4.96 7.69 21.41
C ASP A 152 -5.09 6.72 22.58
N THR A 153 -5.63 7.24 23.67
CA THR A 153 -6.22 6.44 24.75
C THR A 153 -7.72 6.46 24.54
N THR A 154 -8.25 5.41 23.92
CA THR A 154 -9.23 4.47 24.51
C THR A 154 -9.57 3.36 23.53
#